data_AF-A0A1Q7JA81-F1
#
_entry.id   AF-A0A1Q7JA81-F1
#
_cell.length_a   1.000
_cell.length_b   1.000
_cell.length_c   1.000
_cell.angle_alpha   90.00
_cell.angle_beta   90.00
_cell.angle_gamma   90.00
#
_symmetry.space_group_name_H-M   'P 1'
#
loop_
_entity.id
_entity.type
_entity.pdbx_description
1 polymer ?
#
loop_
_entity_poly.entity_id
_entity_poly.type
_entity_poly.pdbx_seq_one_letter_code
_entity_poly.pdbx_strand_id
1 'polypeptide(L)'
;MTEPTAPARRASMMETVQTTDGFLRLAGREFLVMLYTAFRSLKLYPVENAQVQKALDDLTAATTHLLEVERELEVRLQGEFLFVNSTRLRLDLDNYASFSHILGQFRQCGVGAVRIDEGVDRRQLQIFVSLLLSFAAKEASPNKVFELGQKLSDGGVTHVSVEPPLDTDEEVEDAERQKEAAKRTYARSVAVTKEVVSSIRMGRSANVKKVKRAVQAIVDQVLNNEESLMGLTTLRDYDEYTFTHSVNVCIFSVALGRKLGFSKLQLYDLGMAALFHDVGKSRVPLEVLNKEGGLTDEEWRIIQAHPWLGVLTLFGLRGYGEIPYRGMIVAYEHHMKNDLTGYPKSVRARELSIFSKIVAVADGFDAATSRRVYQTVPIQPDQVLKEMWENPRRGYDSVVVKAFINLVGIYPVGTCVILDTHEVALVHAANADVSHVHRPIVRIVAAPDGALLHPGTVVDLAQRDAGGNFPRTIVKVTDPQKYGLKISDYFV
;
A
#
# COMPACT_ATOMS: atom_id res chain seq x y z
N MET A 1 -50.69 35.38 18.63
CA MET A 1 -50.27 35.30 17.21
C MET A 1 -48.83 35.76 17.13
N THR A 2 -47.89 34.81 17.14
CA THR A 2 -46.47 34.92 16.72
C THR A 2 -45.80 33.59 17.06
N GLU A 3 -45.76 32.67 16.08
CA GLU A 3 -44.90 31.48 16.14
C GLU A 3 -43.48 31.85 15.69
N PRO A 4 -42.42 31.25 16.28
CA PRO A 4 -41.06 31.42 15.79
C PRO A 4 -40.76 30.42 14.67
N THR A 5 -40.32 30.94 13.54
CA THR A 5 -39.90 30.23 12.34
C THR A 5 -38.61 29.43 12.55
N ALA A 6 -38.64 28.14 12.20
CA ALA A 6 -37.49 27.25 12.19
C ALA A 6 -36.47 27.61 11.08
N PRO A 7 -35.15 27.39 11.27
CA PRO A 7 -34.17 27.69 10.23
C PRO A 7 -34.16 26.59 9.15
N ALA A 8 -34.11 27.04 7.91
CA ALA A 8 -34.07 26.24 6.69
C ALA A 8 -32.84 25.31 6.64
N ARG A 9 -33.05 24.01 6.87
CA ARG A 9 -32.15 22.95 6.38
C ARG A 9 -32.62 22.50 5.01
N ARG A 10 -32.08 23.11 3.94
CA ARG A 10 -32.04 22.55 2.56
C ARG A 10 -31.24 23.47 1.64
N ALA A 11 -29.93 23.50 1.84
CA ALA A 11 -28.95 24.00 0.87
C ALA A 11 -27.63 23.29 1.16
N SER A 12 -27.46 22.07 0.65
CA SER A 12 -26.19 21.31 0.80
C SER A 12 -25.97 20.24 -0.28
N MET A 13 -26.75 20.23 -1.37
CA MET A 13 -26.51 19.30 -2.50
C MET A 13 -26.45 19.98 -3.87
N MET A 14 -26.68 21.31 -3.96
CA MET A 14 -26.66 22.03 -5.24
C MET A 14 -25.42 22.92 -5.46
N GLU A 15 -24.54 23.09 -4.47
CA GLU A 15 -23.36 23.98 -4.60
C GLU A 15 -22.07 23.27 -5.06
N THR A 16 -22.09 21.95 -5.25
CA THR A 16 -20.89 21.20 -5.68
C THR A 16 -20.59 21.28 -7.19
N VAL A 17 -21.39 22.03 -7.97
CA VAL A 17 -21.33 22.01 -9.45
C VAL A 17 -20.55 23.20 -10.05
N GLN A 18 -20.01 24.13 -9.26
CA GLN A 18 -19.34 25.34 -9.81
C GLN A 18 -17.81 25.31 -9.82
N THR A 19 -17.19 24.13 -9.77
CA THR A 19 -15.74 24.00 -10.03
C THR A 19 -15.52 23.08 -11.22
N THR A 20 -14.63 23.46 -12.13
CA THR A 20 -14.22 22.66 -13.30
C THR A 20 -13.83 21.23 -12.89
N ASP A 21 -13.10 21.08 -11.78
CA ASP A 21 -12.77 19.79 -11.16
C ASP A 21 -14.00 18.96 -10.75
N GLY A 22 -15.03 19.60 -10.21
CA GLY A 22 -16.27 18.93 -9.78
C GLY A 22 -17.06 18.38 -10.97
N PHE A 23 -17.13 19.18 -12.05
CA PHE A 23 -17.71 18.77 -13.32
C PHE A 23 -16.95 17.59 -13.93
N LEU A 24 -15.63 17.71 -14.07
CA LEU A 24 -14.77 16.67 -14.65
C LEU A 24 -14.87 15.35 -13.91
N ARG A 25 -15.01 15.36 -12.57
CA ARG A 25 -15.21 14.13 -11.79
C ARG A 25 -16.54 13.44 -12.11
N LEU A 26 -17.61 14.21 -12.26
CA LEU A 26 -18.93 13.67 -12.53
C LEU A 26 -19.05 13.19 -13.98
N ALA A 27 -18.75 14.08 -14.93
CA ALA A 27 -18.85 13.82 -16.36
C ALA A 27 -17.83 12.78 -16.82
N GLY A 28 -16.59 12.82 -16.30
CA GLY A 28 -15.58 11.80 -16.57
C GLY A 28 -15.98 10.41 -16.07
N ARG A 29 -16.63 10.31 -14.90
CA ARG A 29 -17.18 9.04 -14.40
C ARG A 29 -18.29 8.52 -15.31
N GLU A 30 -19.20 9.38 -15.74
CA GLU A 30 -20.28 9.04 -16.67
C GLU A 30 -19.73 8.53 -18.00
N PHE A 31 -18.75 9.23 -18.58
CA PHE A 31 -18.04 8.81 -19.78
C PHE A 31 -17.45 7.40 -19.63
N LEU A 32 -16.75 7.10 -18.53
CA LEU A 32 -16.20 5.75 -18.32
C LEU A 32 -17.30 4.68 -18.20
N VAL A 33 -18.44 4.99 -17.60
CA VAL A 33 -19.57 4.04 -17.55
C VAL A 33 -20.13 3.78 -18.95
N MET A 34 -20.26 4.81 -19.78
CA MET A 34 -20.72 4.66 -21.17
C MET A 34 -19.71 3.89 -22.02
N LEU A 35 -18.42 4.17 -21.86
CA LEU A 35 -17.34 3.46 -22.54
C LEU A 35 -17.33 1.96 -22.18
N TYR A 36 -17.48 1.65 -20.89
CA TYR A 36 -17.63 0.27 -20.41
C TYR A 36 -18.87 -0.42 -21.00
N THR A 37 -20.00 0.29 -21.08
CA THR A 37 -21.25 -0.24 -21.64
C THR A 37 -21.12 -0.51 -23.14
N ALA A 38 -20.44 0.37 -23.88
CA ALA A 38 -20.11 0.16 -25.29
C ALA A 38 -19.22 -1.09 -25.47
N PHE A 39 -18.18 -1.25 -24.64
CA PHE A 39 -17.32 -2.44 -24.66
C PHE A 39 -18.10 -3.74 -24.44
N ARG A 40 -18.92 -3.77 -23.37
CA ARG A 40 -19.77 -4.92 -23.04
C ARG A 40 -20.72 -5.27 -24.17
N SER A 41 -21.35 -4.27 -24.78
CA SER A 41 -22.35 -4.48 -25.81
C SER A 41 -21.71 -5.01 -27.10
N LEU A 42 -20.61 -4.41 -27.56
CA LEU A 42 -19.86 -4.84 -28.76
C LEU A 42 -19.22 -6.21 -28.60
N LYS A 43 -18.89 -6.61 -27.37
CA LYS A 43 -18.39 -7.97 -27.08
C LYS A 43 -19.48 -9.04 -27.19
N LEU A 44 -20.73 -8.69 -26.92
CA LEU A 44 -21.85 -9.64 -26.85
C LEU A 44 -22.68 -9.70 -28.14
N TYR A 45 -22.75 -8.61 -28.88
CA TYR A 45 -23.65 -8.45 -30.02
C TYR A 45 -22.93 -7.80 -31.22
N PRO A 46 -23.39 -8.08 -32.45
CA PRO A 46 -22.88 -7.40 -33.64
C PRO A 46 -23.21 -5.91 -33.61
N VAL A 47 -22.46 -5.12 -34.38
CA VAL A 47 -22.54 -3.65 -34.39
C VAL A 47 -23.96 -3.16 -34.68
N GLU A 48 -24.69 -3.84 -35.57
CA GLU A 48 -26.04 -3.46 -36.02
C GLU A 48 -27.11 -3.66 -34.93
N ASN A 49 -26.79 -4.33 -33.82
CA ASN A 49 -27.74 -4.58 -32.74
C ASN A 49 -28.18 -3.27 -32.07
N ALA A 50 -29.48 -3.11 -31.83
CA ALA A 50 -30.07 -1.91 -31.24
C ALA A 50 -29.43 -1.53 -29.88
N GLN A 51 -29.03 -2.52 -29.06
CA GLN A 51 -28.34 -2.27 -27.80
C GLN A 51 -26.94 -1.69 -28.00
N VAL A 52 -26.20 -2.18 -29.00
CA VAL A 52 -24.88 -1.65 -29.36
C VAL A 52 -25.00 -0.24 -29.91
N GLN A 53 -25.96 -0.01 -30.81
CA GLN A 53 -26.22 1.30 -31.38
C GLN A 53 -26.54 2.32 -30.28
N LYS A 54 -27.41 1.97 -29.33
CA LYS A 54 -27.72 2.80 -28.17
C LYS A 54 -26.49 3.09 -27.30
N ALA A 55 -25.69 2.08 -26.98
CA ALA A 55 -24.50 2.28 -26.15
C ALA A 55 -23.46 3.21 -26.82
N LEU A 56 -23.35 3.17 -28.15
CA LEU A 56 -22.50 4.08 -28.92
C LEU A 56 -23.07 5.51 -28.95
N ASP A 57 -24.40 5.66 -29.02
CA ASP A 57 -25.06 6.97 -28.94
C ASP A 57 -24.83 7.61 -27.56
N ASP A 58 -25.01 6.84 -26.49
CA ASP A 58 -24.80 7.30 -25.11
C ASP A 58 -23.33 7.67 -24.87
N LEU A 59 -22.37 6.89 -25.39
CA LEU A 59 -20.94 7.22 -25.34
C LEU A 59 -20.62 8.50 -26.13
N THR A 60 -21.22 8.67 -27.31
CA THR A 60 -21.02 9.87 -28.13
C THR A 60 -21.52 11.10 -27.38
N ALA A 61 -22.71 11.04 -26.80
CA ALA A 61 -23.28 12.14 -26.02
C ALA A 61 -22.41 12.50 -24.81
N ALA A 62 -21.93 11.51 -24.05
CA ALA A 62 -21.04 11.74 -22.90
C ALA A 62 -19.70 12.37 -23.33
N THR A 63 -19.17 11.95 -24.47
CA THR A 63 -17.93 12.51 -25.06
C THR A 63 -18.15 13.96 -25.47
N THR A 64 -19.22 14.25 -26.21
CA THR A 64 -19.56 15.62 -26.65
C THR A 64 -19.74 16.56 -25.46
N HIS A 65 -20.42 16.12 -24.40
CA HIS A 65 -20.61 16.92 -23.19
C HIS A 65 -19.29 17.29 -22.48
N LEU A 66 -18.30 16.39 -22.48
CA LEU A 66 -16.96 16.69 -21.96
C LEU A 66 -16.21 17.68 -22.84
N LEU A 67 -16.26 17.49 -24.16
CA LEU A 67 -15.59 18.35 -25.14
C LEU A 67 -16.16 19.76 -25.19
N GLU A 68 -17.47 19.94 -24.98
CA GLU A 68 -18.11 21.27 -24.90
C GLU A 68 -17.52 22.15 -23.78
N VAL A 69 -16.98 21.55 -22.72
CA VAL A 69 -16.42 22.28 -21.57
C VAL A 69 -14.91 22.39 -21.66
N GLU A 70 -14.22 21.30 -22.00
CA GLU A 70 -12.75 21.21 -21.90
C GLU A 70 -12.02 21.32 -23.25
N ARG A 71 -12.74 21.32 -24.38
CA ARG A 71 -12.24 21.31 -25.77
C ARG A 71 -11.41 20.10 -26.20
N GLU A 72 -10.88 19.35 -25.24
CA GLU A 72 -10.16 18.11 -25.42
C GLU A 72 -10.57 17.13 -24.30
N LEU A 73 -10.56 15.84 -24.59
CA LEU A 73 -10.76 14.77 -23.61
C LEU A 73 -9.57 13.82 -23.65
N GLU A 74 -8.69 13.93 -22.66
CA GLU A 74 -7.62 12.98 -22.36
C GLU A 74 -8.05 12.04 -21.23
N VAL A 75 -8.08 10.74 -21.52
CA VAL A 75 -8.21 9.67 -20.53
C VAL A 75 -6.84 9.03 -20.35
N ARG A 76 -6.20 9.31 -19.23
CA ARG A 76 -4.85 8.84 -18.93
C ARG A 76 -4.85 7.77 -17.84
N LEU A 77 -4.05 6.74 -18.06
CA LEU A 77 -3.72 5.72 -17.08
C LEU A 77 -2.38 6.05 -16.41
N GLN A 78 -2.39 6.16 -15.08
CA GLN A 78 -1.18 6.36 -14.27
C GLN A 78 -1.21 5.37 -13.09
N GLY A 79 -0.36 4.34 -13.14
CA GLY A 79 -0.40 3.23 -12.17
C GLY A 79 -1.78 2.55 -12.15
N GLU A 80 -2.43 2.52 -10.98
CA GLU A 80 -3.80 2.00 -10.79
C GLU A 80 -4.89 3.08 -10.89
N PHE A 81 -4.53 4.30 -11.31
CA PHE A 81 -5.44 5.44 -11.35
C PHE A 81 -5.77 5.87 -12.78
N LEU A 82 -7.03 6.26 -13.01
CA LEU A 82 -7.44 6.93 -14.24
C LEU A 82 -7.65 8.42 -13.98
N PHE A 83 -7.18 9.21 -14.92
CA PHE A 83 -7.32 10.66 -14.97
C PHE A 83 -8.12 11.05 -16.20
N VAL A 84 -8.94 12.09 -16.06
CA VAL A 84 -9.60 12.79 -17.16
C VAL A 84 -9.11 14.23 -17.14
N ASN A 85 -8.41 14.68 -18.19
CA ASN A 85 -7.86 16.04 -18.31
C ASN A 85 -7.13 16.54 -17.04
N SER A 86 -6.25 15.73 -16.46
CA SER A 86 -5.56 15.98 -15.17
C SER A 86 -6.38 15.80 -13.88
N THR A 87 -7.69 15.56 -13.98
CA THR A 87 -8.54 15.27 -12.82
C THR A 87 -8.54 13.77 -12.52
N ARG A 88 -7.97 13.40 -11.36
CA ARG A 88 -8.03 12.02 -10.87
C ARG A 88 -9.47 11.61 -10.55
N LEU A 89 -9.92 10.54 -11.18
CA LEU A 89 -11.19 9.93 -10.88
C LEU A 89 -11.05 8.96 -9.69
N ARG A 90 -11.94 9.09 -8.70
CA ARG A 90 -11.92 8.23 -7.51
C ARG A 90 -12.66 6.91 -7.79
N LEU A 91 -12.03 5.82 -7.36
CA LEU A 91 -12.61 4.49 -7.30
C LEU A 91 -13.53 4.38 -6.09
N ASP A 92 -14.80 4.09 -6.34
CA ASP A 92 -15.82 3.78 -5.35
C ASP A 92 -16.44 2.41 -5.69
N LEU A 93 -17.18 1.80 -4.75
CA LEU A 93 -17.78 0.48 -4.97
C LEU A 93 -18.73 0.44 -6.18
N ASP A 94 -19.40 1.55 -6.48
CA ASP A 94 -20.40 1.66 -7.55
C ASP A 94 -19.80 1.69 -8.96
N ASN A 95 -18.54 2.14 -9.11
CA ASN A 95 -17.86 2.26 -10.40
C ASN A 95 -16.70 1.27 -10.58
N TYR A 96 -16.39 0.45 -9.57
CA TYR A 96 -15.26 -0.48 -9.59
C TYR A 96 -15.22 -1.39 -10.83
N ALA A 97 -16.38 -1.94 -11.25
CA ALA A 97 -16.45 -2.87 -12.37
C ALA A 97 -16.15 -2.20 -13.72
N SER A 98 -16.68 -1.01 -13.97
CA SER A 98 -16.40 -0.26 -15.20
C SER A 98 -14.95 0.22 -15.23
N PHE A 99 -14.46 0.73 -14.10
CA PHE A 99 -13.08 1.20 -13.96
C PHE A 99 -12.06 0.10 -14.18
N SER A 100 -12.19 -1.02 -13.46
CA SER A 100 -11.25 -2.15 -13.55
C SER A 100 -11.25 -2.76 -14.95
N HIS A 101 -12.41 -2.77 -15.62
CA HIS A 101 -12.51 -3.26 -16.99
C HIS A 101 -11.77 -2.33 -17.97
N ILE A 102 -11.99 -1.02 -17.91
CA ILE A 102 -11.32 -0.05 -18.79
C ILE A 102 -9.82 -0.06 -18.56
N LEU A 103 -9.41 -0.04 -17.28
CA LEU A 103 -8.02 -0.20 -16.86
C LEU A 103 -7.38 -1.44 -17.49
N GLY A 104 -8.06 -2.59 -17.39
CA GLY A 104 -7.60 -3.84 -18.00
C GLY A 104 -7.51 -3.77 -19.53
N GLN A 105 -8.50 -3.17 -20.21
CA GLN A 105 -8.51 -3.01 -21.67
C GLN A 105 -7.34 -2.13 -22.15
N PHE A 106 -7.10 -1.00 -21.48
CA PHE A 106 -6.01 -0.08 -21.82
C PHE A 106 -4.66 -0.78 -21.66
N ARG A 107 -4.43 -1.44 -20.51
CA ARG A 107 -3.21 -2.24 -20.27
C ARG A 107 -3.00 -3.34 -21.29
N GLN A 108 -4.05 -4.08 -21.65
CA GLN A 108 -3.96 -5.17 -22.65
C GLN A 108 -3.60 -4.64 -24.04
N CYS A 109 -3.98 -3.40 -24.36
CA CYS A 109 -3.60 -2.73 -25.60
C CYS A 109 -2.25 -2.01 -25.51
N GLY A 110 -1.67 -1.93 -24.30
CA GLY A 110 -0.51 -1.09 -24.00
C GLY A 110 -0.82 0.40 -23.96
N VAL A 111 -2.08 0.83 -23.98
CA VAL A 111 -2.47 2.24 -24.07
C VAL A 111 -2.25 2.93 -22.72
N GLY A 112 -1.46 4.01 -22.73
CA GLY A 112 -1.21 4.88 -21.59
C GLY A 112 -2.15 6.08 -21.53
N ALA A 113 -2.47 6.66 -22.67
CA ALA A 113 -3.45 7.73 -22.77
C ALA A 113 -4.28 7.58 -24.05
N VAL A 114 -5.54 8.00 -23.95
CA VAL A 114 -6.44 8.19 -25.09
C VAL A 114 -6.80 9.66 -25.13
N ARG A 115 -6.54 10.33 -26.25
CA ARG A 115 -6.99 11.71 -26.48
C ARG A 115 -8.09 11.72 -27.52
N ILE A 116 -9.12 12.50 -27.24
CA ILE A 116 -10.27 12.71 -28.10
C ILE A 116 -10.42 14.22 -28.27
N ASP A 117 -10.41 14.67 -29.52
CA ASP A 117 -10.48 16.09 -29.88
C ASP A 117 -11.91 16.50 -30.27
N GLU A 118 -12.17 17.81 -30.24
CA GLU A 118 -13.36 18.41 -30.86
C GLU A 118 -13.53 17.94 -32.32
N GLY A 119 -14.76 17.60 -32.71
CA GLY A 119 -15.05 17.07 -34.05
C GLY A 119 -15.05 15.54 -34.15
N VAL A 120 -14.80 14.83 -33.05
CA VAL A 120 -15.07 13.39 -32.99
C VAL A 120 -16.54 13.09 -33.27
N ASP A 121 -16.78 12.13 -34.15
CA ASP A 121 -18.13 11.66 -34.46
C ASP A 121 -18.36 10.23 -33.94
N ARG A 122 -19.62 9.83 -33.99
CA ARG A 122 -20.08 8.49 -33.59
C ARG A 122 -19.33 7.35 -34.30
N ARG A 123 -19.03 7.51 -35.60
CA ARG A 123 -18.35 6.48 -36.39
C ARG A 123 -16.90 6.33 -35.93
N GLN A 124 -16.22 7.43 -35.65
CA GLN A 124 -14.86 7.43 -35.12
C GLN A 124 -14.80 6.73 -33.75
N LEU A 125 -15.73 7.03 -32.84
CA LEU A 125 -15.83 6.35 -31.53
C LEU A 125 -16.14 4.86 -31.69
N GLN A 126 -17.03 4.48 -32.61
CA GLN A 126 -17.32 3.07 -32.88
C GLN A 126 -16.07 2.30 -33.34
N ILE A 127 -15.32 2.86 -34.29
CA ILE A 127 -14.08 2.25 -34.79
C ILE A 127 -13.06 2.14 -33.66
N PHE A 128 -12.91 3.20 -32.86
CA PHE A 128 -12.04 3.21 -31.69
C PHE A 128 -12.36 2.09 -30.71
N VAL A 129 -13.61 2.00 -30.24
CA VAL A 129 -14.04 0.97 -29.26
C VAL A 129 -13.88 -0.44 -29.84
N SER A 130 -14.20 -0.63 -31.12
CA SER A 130 -14.08 -1.93 -31.80
C SER A 130 -12.63 -2.37 -31.94
N LEU A 131 -11.74 -1.45 -32.34
CA LEU A 131 -10.32 -1.74 -32.46
C LEU A 131 -9.69 -1.98 -31.09
N LEU A 132 -10.05 -1.21 -30.06
CA LEU A 132 -9.52 -1.42 -28.71
C LEU A 132 -9.89 -2.82 -28.19
N LEU A 133 -11.13 -3.27 -28.37
CA LEU A 133 -11.55 -4.65 -28.03
C LEU A 133 -10.78 -5.71 -28.80
N SER A 134 -10.63 -5.51 -30.11
CA SER A 134 -9.93 -6.45 -30.98
C SER A 134 -8.46 -6.57 -30.59
N PHE A 135 -7.80 -5.45 -30.31
CA PHE A 135 -6.40 -5.43 -29.88
C PHE A 135 -6.24 -5.97 -28.47
N ALA A 136 -7.12 -5.68 -27.53
CA ALA A 136 -7.07 -6.24 -26.18
C ALA A 136 -7.09 -7.78 -26.18
N ALA A 137 -7.75 -8.40 -27.17
CA ALA A 137 -7.79 -9.85 -27.35
C ALA A 137 -6.54 -10.46 -28.00
N LYS A 138 -5.68 -9.65 -28.64
CA LYS A 138 -4.41 -10.11 -29.25
C LYS A 138 -3.33 -10.29 -28.18
N GLU A 139 -2.28 -11.04 -28.50
CA GLU A 139 -1.10 -11.16 -27.64
C GLU A 139 -0.43 -9.80 -27.36
N ALA A 140 0.29 -9.71 -26.25
CA ALA A 140 1.03 -8.51 -25.89
C ALA A 140 2.25 -8.37 -26.81
N SER A 141 2.42 -7.19 -27.39
CA SER A 141 3.56 -6.85 -28.26
C SER A 141 4.05 -5.43 -27.89
N PRO A 142 5.37 -5.16 -27.92
CA PRO A 142 5.90 -3.82 -27.65
C PRO A 142 5.33 -2.74 -28.57
N ASN A 143 4.94 -3.10 -29.79
CA ASN A 143 4.47 -2.16 -30.82
C ASN A 143 2.94 -2.06 -30.89
N LYS A 144 2.22 -2.70 -29.97
CA LYS A 144 0.77 -2.88 -30.06
C LYS A 144 -0.01 -1.57 -30.09
N VAL A 145 0.44 -0.57 -29.33
CA VAL A 145 -0.16 0.78 -29.34
C VAL A 145 0.09 1.49 -30.66
N PHE A 146 1.29 1.35 -31.22
CA PHE A 146 1.64 1.93 -32.50
C PHE A 146 0.80 1.31 -33.63
N GLU A 147 0.66 -0.01 -33.63
CA GLU A 147 -0.22 -0.73 -34.56
C GLU A 147 -1.70 -0.32 -34.40
N LEU A 148 -2.16 -0.13 -33.16
CA LEU A 148 -3.51 0.35 -32.88
C LEU A 148 -3.71 1.78 -33.43
N GLY A 149 -2.77 2.69 -33.17
CA GLY A 149 -2.77 4.05 -33.70
C GLY A 149 -2.79 4.07 -35.24
N GLN A 150 -1.99 3.21 -35.87
CA GLN A 150 -2.00 3.06 -37.33
C GLN A 150 -3.35 2.55 -37.84
N LYS A 151 -3.97 1.56 -37.17
CA LYS A 151 -5.30 1.05 -37.55
C LYS A 151 -6.43 2.06 -37.35
N LEU A 152 -6.32 2.93 -36.34
CA LEU A 152 -7.25 4.05 -36.16
C LEU A 152 -7.14 5.01 -37.34
N SER A 153 -5.92 5.39 -37.72
CA SER A 153 -5.67 6.25 -38.87
C SER A 153 -6.16 5.63 -40.19
N ASP A 154 -5.83 4.36 -40.45
CA ASP A 154 -6.32 3.60 -41.63
C ASP A 154 -7.86 3.53 -41.67
N GLY A 155 -8.50 3.49 -40.49
CA GLY A 155 -9.96 3.47 -40.33
C GLY A 155 -10.63 4.84 -40.52
N GLY A 156 -9.87 5.91 -40.77
CA GLY A 156 -10.38 7.27 -40.88
C GLY A 156 -10.71 7.91 -39.53
N VAL A 157 -10.12 7.44 -38.45
CA VAL A 157 -10.23 8.05 -37.12
C VAL A 157 -9.16 9.12 -36.97
N THR A 158 -9.56 10.39 -37.04
CA THR A 158 -8.64 11.53 -37.02
C THR A 158 -8.69 12.35 -35.73
N HIS A 159 -9.78 12.21 -34.95
CA HIS A 159 -10.00 12.94 -33.69
C HIS A 159 -9.90 12.04 -32.45
N VAL A 160 -9.36 10.82 -32.62
CA VAL A 160 -9.02 9.94 -31.49
C VAL A 160 -7.62 9.43 -31.70
N SER A 161 -6.75 9.67 -30.72
CA SER A 161 -5.39 9.17 -30.71
C SER A 161 -5.12 8.35 -29.45
N VAL A 162 -4.17 7.42 -29.56
CA VAL A 162 -3.70 6.58 -28.46
C VAL A 162 -2.21 6.77 -28.31
N GLU A 163 -1.77 6.91 -27.08
CA GLU A 163 -0.36 7.09 -26.72
C GLU A 163 0.09 5.91 -25.85
N PRO A 164 1.36 5.46 -25.97
CA PRO A 164 1.91 4.45 -25.08
C PRO A 164 1.92 4.95 -23.62
N PRO A 165 2.10 4.07 -22.63
CA PRO A 165 2.33 4.48 -21.26
C PRO A 165 3.58 5.34 -21.29
N LEU A 166 3.41 6.59 -20.90
CA LEU A 166 4.53 7.47 -20.75
C LEU A 166 5.24 7.06 -19.47
N ASP A 167 6.33 6.31 -19.55
CA ASP A 167 7.38 6.40 -18.54
C ASP A 167 7.98 7.82 -18.66
N THR A 168 7.23 8.86 -18.28
CA THR A 168 7.73 10.23 -18.34
C THR A 168 8.76 10.45 -17.24
N ASP A 169 9.69 11.38 -17.48
CA ASP A 169 10.51 11.97 -16.41
C ASP A 169 9.61 12.45 -15.25
N GLU A 170 8.37 12.86 -15.52
CA GLU A 170 7.35 13.20 -14.51
C GLU A 170 6.85 12.01 -13.67
N GLU A 171 6.73 10.79 -14.22
CA GLU A 171 6.35 9.59 -13.46
C GLU A 171 7.51 9.09 -12.58
N VAL A 172 8.73 9.14 -13.11
CA VAL A 172 9.94 8.90 -12.31
C VAL A 172 10.06 9.96 -11.23
N GLU A 173 9.88 11.24 -11.56
CA GLU A 173 9.90 12.34 -10.60
C GLU A 173 8.77 12.22 -9.57
N ASP A 174 7.56 11.81 -9.92
CA ASP A 174 6.46 11.67 -8.96
C ASP A 174 6.62 10.44 -8.07
N ALA A 175 7.09 9.32 -8.60
CA ALA A 175 7.46 8.16 -7.80
C ALA A 175 8.63 8.49 -6.85
N GLU A 176 9.65 9.21 -7.35
CA GLU A 176 10.75 9.71 -6.55
C GLU A 176 10.27 10.73 -5.50
N ARG A 177 9.40 11.67 -5.85
CA ARG A 177 8.80 12.63 -4.90
C ARG A 177 7.99 11.92 -3.82
N GLN A 178 7.24 10.88 -4.17
CA GLN A 178 6.48 10.07 -3.21
C GLN A 178 7.41 9.25 -2.31
N LYS A 179 8.48 8.68 -2.86
CA LYS A 179 9.54 7.99 -2.11
C LYS A 179 10.26 8.96 -1.17
N GLU A 180 10.60 10.16 -1.62
CA GLU A 180 11.22 11.21 -0.82
C GLU A 180 10.27 11.77 0.26
N ALA A 181 8.96 11.87 -0.03
CA ALA A 181 7.96 12.19 0.98
C ALA A 181 7.84 11.09 2.05
N ALA A 182 7.89 9.81 1.64
CA ALA A 182 7.90 8.68 2.56
C ALA A 182 9.16 8.70 3.44
N LYS A 183 10.36 8.88 2.84
CA LYS A 183 11.65 8.97 3.54
C LYS A 183 11.62 10.10 4.58
N ARG A 184 11.17 11.30 4.20
CA ARG A 184 11.03 12.44 5.11
C ARG A 184 10.05 12.15 6.25
N THR A 185 8.90 11.55 5.95
CA THR A 185 7.89 11.18 6.96
C THR A 185 8.43 10.17 7.95
N TYR A 186 9.14 9.14 7.46
CA TYR A 186 9.76 8.11 8.26
C TYR A 186 10.84 8.68 9.18
N ALA A 187 11.83 9.39 8.60
CA ALA A 187 12.93 10.00 9.35
C ALA A 187 12.43 10.97 10.43
N ARG A 188 11.44 11.81 10.09
CA ARG A 188 10.81 12.71 11.05
C ARG A 188 10.10 11.96 12.18
N SER A 189 9.43 10.86 11.87
CA SER A 189 8.73 10.04 12.87
C SER A 189 9.70 9.36 13.83
N VAL A 190 10.83 8.87 13.34
CA VAL A 190 11.92 8.33 14.18
C VAL A 190 12.48 9.42 15.10
N ALA A 191 12.82 10.59 14.54
CA ALA A 191 13.36 11.71 15.32
C ALA A 191 12.40 12.19 16.42
N VAL A 192 11.10 12.32 16.12
CA VAL A 192 10.07 12.73 17.09
C VAL A 192 9.90 11.66 18.18
N THR A 193 9.88 10.39 17.80
CA THR A 193 9.77 9.27 18.76
C THR A 193 10.98 9.27 19.71
N LYS A 194 12.19 9.44 19.18
CA LYS A 194 13.41 9.57 19.98
C LYS A 194 13.37 10.73 20.95
N GLU A 195 12.99 11.92 20.49
CA GLU A 195 12.85 13.13 21.33
C GLU A 195 11.91 12.87 22.51
N VAL A 196 10.76 12.28 22.24
CA VAL A 196 9.69 12.07 23.23
C VAL A 196 10.05 10.98 24.23
N VAL A 197 10.49 9.81 23.77
CA VAL A 197 10.88 8.71 24.66
C VAL A 197 12.08 9.10 25.53
N SER A 198 13.05 9.85 24.98
CA SER A 198 14.18 10.36 25.76
C SER A 198 13.73 11.38 26.80
N SER A 199 12.79 12.27 26.46
CA SER A 199 12.22 13.22 27.42
C SER A 199 11.49 12.52 28.57
N ILE A 200 10.70 11.48 28.26
CA ILE A 200 10.02 10.64 29.25
C ILE A 200 11.03 9.97 30.18
N ARG A 201 12.10 9.39 29.62
CA ARG A 201 13.18 8.75 30.37
C ARG A 201 13.85 9.71 31.35
N MET A 202 14.06 10.97 30.93
CA MET A 202 14.61 12.04 31.77
C MET A 202 13.60 12.65 32.77
N GLY A 203 12.36 12.14 32.82
CA GLY A 203 11.31 12.69 33.69
C GLY A 203 10.80 14.08 33.27
N ARG A 204 11.09 14.52 32.04
CA ARG A 204 10.64 15.81 31.49
C ARG A 204 9.25 15.69 30.89
N SER A 205 8.55 16.81 30.75
CA SER A 205 7.28 16.85 30.02
C SER A 205 7.51 16.53 28.54
N ALA A 206 6.77 15.55 28.02
CA ALA A 206 6.82 15.16 26.62
C ALA A 206 5.78 15.91 25.78
N ASN A 207 6.17 16.36 24.59
CA ASN A 207 5.24 17.02 23.68
C ASN A 207 4.46 15.99 22.85
N VAL A 208 3.39 15.45 23.44
CA VAL A 208 2.49 14.47 22.81
C VAL A 208 1.90 14.98 21.49
N LYS A 209 1.69 16.29 21.34
CA LYS A 209 1.15 16.87 20.10
C LYS A 209 2.08 16.62 18.90
N LYS A 210 3.41 16.59 19.12
CA LYS A 210 4.38 16.22 18.06
C LYS A 210 4.19 14.78 17.62
N VAL A 211 3.99 13.87 18.58
CA VAL A 211 3.75 12.44 18.29
C VAL A 211 2.46 12.26 17.51
N LYS A 212 1.37 12.92 17.94
CA LYS A 212 0.09 12.87 17.22
C LYS A 212 0.24 13.30 15.77
N ARG A 213 1.02 14.35 15.49
CA ARG A 213 1.29 14.80 14.11
C ARG A 213 2.15 13.80 13.33
N ALA A 214 3.13 13.16 13.97
CA ALA A 214 3.95 12.13 13.32
C ALA A 214 3.10 10.90 12.94
N VAL A 215 2.30 10.39 13.87
CA VAL A 215 1.35 9.29 13.59
C VAL A 215 0.34 9.69 12.53
N GLN A 216 -0.13 10.94 12.56
CA GLN A 216 -1.05 11.43 11.54
C GLN A 216 -0.42 11.39 10.14
N ALA A 217 0.83 11.83 10.01
CA ALA A 217 1.57 11.75 8.76
C ALA A 217 1.81 10.29 8.32
N ILE A 218 2.08 9.36 9.25
CA ILE A 218 2.19 7.92 8.93
C ILE A 218 0.86 7.40 8.37
N VAL A 219 -0.26 7.67 9.04
CA VAL A 219 -1.59 7.21 8.59
C VAL A 219 -1.94 7.81 7.23
N ASP A 220 -1.72 9.10 7.03
CA ASP A 220 -1.96 9.76 5.74
C ASP A 220 -1.08 9.14 4.64
N GLN A 221 0.18 8.84 4.94
CA GLN A 221 1.08 8.21 3.98
C GLN A 221 0.69 6.76 3.66
N VAL A 222 0.28 5.96 4.64
CA VAL A 222 -0.23 4.59 4.38
C VAL A 222 -1.49 4.62 3.51
N LEU A 223 -2.37 5.60 3.71
CA LEU A 223 -3.58 5.74 2.90
C LEU A 223 -3.29 6.15 1.45
N ASN A 224 -2.22 6.90 1.22
CA ASN A 224 -1.85 7.44 -0.09
C ASN A 224 -0.85 6.56 -0.87
N ASN A 225 0.15 6.00 -0.19
CA ASN A 225 1.21 5.16 -0.76
C ASN A 225 1.76 4.20 0.32
N GLU A 226 1.06 3.07 0.49
CA GLU A 226 1.40 2.01 1.45
C GLU A 226 2.77 1.36 1.13
N GLU A 227 3.05 1.11 -0.15
CA GLU A 227 4.24 0.39 -0.61
C GLU A 227 5.53 1.13 -0.28
N SER A 228 5.58 2.45 -0.51
CA SER A 228 6.77 3.25 -0.24
C SER A 228 7.12 3.26 1.23
N LEU A 229 6.13 3.39 2.12
CA LEU A 229 6.39 3.44 3.55
C LEU A 229 6.74 2.05 4.12
N MET A 230 6.10 0.99 3.62
CA MET A 230 6.43 -0.39 3.97
C MET A 230 7.85 -0.76 3.51
N GLY A 231 8.27 -0.33 2.32
CA GLY A 231 9.64 -0.51 1.83
C GLY A 231 10.69 0.10 2.78
N LEU A 232 10.41 1.24 3.40
CA LEU A 232 11.33 1.88 4.35
C LEU A 232 11.52 1.08 5.64
N THR A 233 10.55 0.24 6.04
CA THR A 233 10.73 -0.66 7.19
C THR A 233 11.80 -1.72 6.96
N THR A 234 12.14 -1.99 5.69
CA THR A 234 13.16 -2.96 5.29
C THR A 234 14.56 -2.35 5.16
N LEU A 235 14.69 -1.02 5.15
CA LEU A 235 15.98 -0.33 5.08
C LEU A 235 16.64 -0.35 6.47
N ARG A 236 17.71 -1.14 6.59
CA ARG A 236 18.29 -1.64 7.85
C ARG A 236 19.49 -0.85 8.37
N ASP A 237 19.84 0.26 7.75
CA ASP A 237 20.95 1.09 8.20
C ASP A 237 20.41 2.14 9.15
N TYR A 238 20.73 2.04 10.45
CA TYR A 238 21.06 3.14 11.38
C TYR A 238 21.11 2.63 12.83
N ASP A 239 22.10 3.11 13.59
CA ASP A 239 22.44 2.81 15.00
C ASP A 239 21.34 3.10 16.06
N GLU A 240 20.10 3.40 15.64
CA GLU A 240 19.01 3.87 16.52
C GLU A 240 17.86 2.84 16.65
N TYR A 241 18.25 1.59 16.90
CA TYR A 241 17.39 0.41 16.83
C TYR A 241 16.01 0.53 17.51
N THR A 242 15.94 1.02 18.75
CA THR A 242 14.69 1.02 19.53
C THR A 242 13.63 1.99 18.98
N PHE A 243 14.03 3.14 18.44
CA PHE A 243 13.08 4.13 17.93
C PHE A 243 12.57 3.75 16.54
N THR A 244 13.45 3.22 15.70
CA THR A 244 13.12 2.60 14.41
C THR A 244 12.11 1.47 14.58
N HIS A 245 12.32 0.59 15.57
CA HIS A 245 11.39 -0.50 15.89
C HIS A 245 9.97 0.01 16.21
N SER A 246 9.83 0.99 17.11
CA SER A 246 8.50 1.52 17.44
C SER A 246 7.80 2.14 16.24
N VAL A 247 8.55 2.80 15.35
CA VAL A 247 8.01 3.39 14.11
C VAL A 247 7.60 2.29 13.12
N ASN A 248 8.41 1.25 12.93
CA ASN A 248 8.07 0.11 12.08
C ASN A 248 6.80 -0.61 12.57
N VAL A 249 6.72 -0.91 13.87
CA VAL A 249 5.53 -1.53 14.48
C VAL A 249 4.29 -0.66 14.28
N CYS A 250 4.43 0.67 14.37
CA CYS A 250 3.36 1.61 14.05
C CYS A 250 2.91 1.51 12.59
N ILE A 251 3.85 1.55 11.63
CA ILE A 251 3.58 1.44 10.19
C ILE A 251 2.86 0.13 9.87
N PHE A 252 3.41 -1.00 10.32
CA PHE A 252 2.82 -2.32 10.15
C PHE A 252 1.42 -2.42 10.73
N SER A 253 1.22 -1.89 11.94
CA SER A 253 -0.08 -1.90 12.62
C SER A 253 -1.13 -1.07 11.88
N VAL A 254 -0.76 0.13 11.41
CA VAL A 254 -1.65 1.01 10.64
C VAL A 254 -2.01 0.38 9.29
N ALA A 255 -1.03 -0.15 8.57
CA ALA A 255 -1.26 -0.84 7.29
C ALA A 255 -2.16 -2.08 7.49
N LEU A 256 -1.93 -2.87 8.54
CA LEU A 256 -2.79 -4.02 8.86
C LEU A 256 -4.21 -3.58 9.24
N GLY A 257 -4.35 -2.56 10.08
CA GLY A 257 -5.65 -2.00 10.46
C GLY A 257 -6.42 -1.51 9.23
N ARG A 258 -5.74 -0.90 8.25
CA ARG A 258 -6.35 -0.45 6.99
C ARG A 258 -6.89 -1.64 6.20
N LYS A 259 -6.11 -2.72 6.06
CA LYS A 259 -6.56 -3.95 5.38
C LYS A 259 -7.74 -4.61 6.09
N LEU A 260 -7.82 -4.49 7.41
CA LEU A 260 -8.94 -4.96 8.24
C LEU A 260 -10.16 -4.00 8.21
N GLY A 261 -10.12 -2.93 7.44
CA GLY A 261 -11.26 -2.02 7.22
C GLY A 261 -11.45 -0.95 8.30
N PHE A 262 -10.41 -0.62 9.08
CA PHE A 262 -10.53 0.40 10.12
C PHE A 262 -10.68 1.79 9.51
N SER A 263 -11.54 2.60 10.13
CA SER A 263 -11.70 4.02 9.78
C SER A 263 -10.42 4.80 10.06
N LYS A 264 -10.25 5.93 9.37
CA LYS A 264 -9.10 6.83 9.57
C LYS A 264 -8.88 7.21 11.04
N LEU A 265 -9.96 7.41 11.80
CA LEU A 265 -9.88 7.70 13.24
C LEU A 265 -9.32 6.52 14.04
N GLN A 266 -9.82 5.30 13.77
CA GLN A 266 -9.31 4.09 14.41
C GLN A 266 -7.85 3.82 14.04
N LEU A 267 -7.43 4.13 12.81
CA LEU A 267 -6.03 4.03 12.39
C LEU A 267 -5.12 4.98 13.16
N TYR A 268 -5.56 6.21 13.43
CA TYR A 268 -4.80 7.12 14.29
C TYR A 268 -4.66 6.57 15.70
N ASP A 269 -5.75 6.07 16.30
CA ASP A 269 -5.70 5.51 17.65
C ASP A 269 -4.80 4.27 17.70
N LEU A 270 -4.87 3.41 16.69
CA LEU A 270 -4.02 2.23 16.55
C LEU A 270 -2.55 2.62 16.39
N GLY A 271 -2.24 3.58 15.52
CA GLY A 271 -0.88 4.08 15.32
C GLY A 271 -0.29 4.71 16.59
N MET A 272 -1.10 5.48 17.34
CA MET A 272 -0.67 6.03 18.64
C MET A 272 -0.40 4.92 19.66
N ALA A 273 -1.26 3.91 19.71
CA ALA A 273 -1.09 2.78 20.62
C ALA A 273 0.13 1.91 20.26
N ALA A 274 0.32 1.65 18.97
CA ALA A 274 1.43 0.89 18.43
C ALA A 274 2.78 1.60 18.66
N LEU A 275 2.86 2.91 18.42
CA LEU A 275 4.09 3.67 18.63
C LEU A 275 4.54 3.66 20.11
N PHE A 276 3.60 3.60 21.05
CA PHE A 276 3.86 3.63 22.48
C PHE A 276 3.84 2.25 23.17
N HIS A 277 3.67 1.15 22.44
CA HIS A 277 3.55 -0.18 23.04
C HIS A 277 4.69 -0.49 24.02
N ASP A 278 5.90 -0.07 23.64
CA ASP A 278 7.16 -0.33 24.35
C ASP A 278 7.62 0.82 25.24
N VAL A 279 6.81 1.88 25.44
CA VAL A 279 7.23 3.09 26.18
C VAL A 279 7.70 2.79 27.61
N GLY A 280 7.22 1.69 28.20
CA GLY A 280 7.66 1.20 29.50
C GLY A 280 9.13 0.83 29.58
N LYS A 281 9.79 0.49 28.45
CA LYS A 281 11.25 0.25 28.40
C LYS A 281 12.06 1.49 28.77
N SER A 282 11.47 2.69 28.74
CA SER A 282 12.09 3.92 29.27
C SER A 282 12.35 3.87 30.78
N ARG A 283 11.68 2.96 31.50
CA ARG A 283 11.82 2.75 32.95
C ARG A 283 12.70 1.54 33.31
N VAL A 284 13.19 0.79 32.32
CA VAL A 284 14.09 -0.34 32.50
C VAL A 284 15.54 0.18 32.57
N PRO A 285 16.38 -0.30 33.50
CA PRO A 285 17.80 0.08 33.58
C PRO A 285 18.54 -0.19 32.27
N LEU A 286 19.45 0.72 31.89
CA LEU A 286 20.15 0.63 30.61
C LEU A 286 21.11 -0.57 30.55
N GLU A 287 21.67 -0.95 31.70
CA GLU A 287 22.57 -2.10 31.80
C GLU A 287 21.82 -3.40 31.48
N VAL A 288 20.54 -3.48 31.86
CA VAL A 288 19.65 -4.62 31.57
C VAL A 288 19.06 -4.51 30.17
N LEU A 289 18.80 -3.30 29.66
CA LEU A 289 18.21 -3.10 28.34
C LEU A 289 19.23 -3.33 27.21
N ASN A 290 20.49 -2.99 27.43
CA ASN A 290 21.57 -3.03 26.43
C ASN A 290 22.62 -4.13 26.69
N LYS A 291 22.32 -5.11 27.55
CA LYS A 291 23.24 -6.21 27.85
C LYS A 291 23.54 -7.03 26.59
N GLU A 292 24.82 -7.28 26.32
CA GLU A 292 25.22 -8.18 25.24
C GLU A 292 25.19 -9.63 25.77
N GLY A 293 24.30 -10.48 25.23
CA GLY A 293 24.17 -11.89 25.61
C GLY A 293 22.90 -12.23 26.40
N GLY A 294 22.78 -13.46 26.90
CA GLY A 294 21.57 -13.92 27.59
C GLY A 294 21.25 -13.14 28.88
N LEU A 295 19.96 -12.90 29.10
CA LEU A 295 19.45 -12.33 30.36
C LEU A 295 19.31 -13.43 31.42
N THR A 296 19.64 -13.10 32.65
CA THR A 296 19.33 -13.92 33.83
C THR A 296 17.83 -13.86 34.13
N ASP A 297 17.31 -14.80 34.93
CA ASP A 297 15.89 -14.82 35.32
C ASP A 297 15.44 -13.52 35.99
N GLU A 298 16.33 -12.88 36.77
CA GLU A 298 16.03 -11.63 37.46
C GLU A 298 16.00 -10.44 36.49
N GLU A 299 16.98 -10.34 35.60
CA GLU A 299 16.99 -9.35 34.52
C GLU A 299 15.78 -9.51 33.60
N TRP A 300 15.39 -10.75 33.30
CA TRP A 300 14.20 -11.05 32.52
C TRP A 300 12.92 -10.58 33.21
N ARG A 301 12.77 -10.77 34.53
CA ARG A 301 11.63 -10.23 35.30
C ARG A 301 11.55 -8.70 35.22
N ILE A 302 12.69 -8.01 35.27
CA ILE A 302 12.75 -6.55 35.13
C ILE A 302 12.23 -6.14 33.74
N ILE A 303 12.65 -6.84 32.68
CA ILE A 303 12.12 -6.58 31.33
C ILE A 303 10.63 -6.90 31.26
N GLN A 304 10.16 -8.00 31.81
CA GLN A 304 8.73 -8.38 31.80
C GLN A 304 7.81 -7.39 32.53
N ALA A 305 8.37 -6.48 33.34
CA ALA A 305 7.60 -5.41 33.98
C ALA A 305 7.27 -4.25 33.02
N HIS A 306 7.95 -4.13 31.87
CA HIS A 306 7.77 -2.99 30.97
C HIS A 306 6.32 -2.78 30.46
N PRO A 307 5.47 -3.81 30.26
CA PRO A 307 4.08 -3.57 29.88
C PRO A 307 3.33 -2.75 30.94
N TRP A 308 3.52 -3.10 32.22
CA TRP A 308 2.92 -2.37 33.34
C TRP A 308 3.55 -0.97 33.53
N LEU A 309 4.87 -0.86 33.39
CA LEU A 309 5.57 0.43 33.43
C LEU A 309 5.11 1.35 32.28
N GLY A 310 4.74 0.77 31.13
CA GLY A 310 4.15 1.47 30.00
C GLY A 310 2.80 2.10 30.35
N VAL A 311 1.91 1.33 31.00
CA VAL A 311 0.63 1.85 31.53
C VAL A 311 0.85 3.03 32.46
N LEU A 312 1.74 2.88 33.45
CA LEU A 312 2.04 3.95 34.42
C LEU A 312 2.64 5.19 33.74
N THR A 313 3.51 4.98 32.76
CA THR A 313 4.13 6.06 32.01
C THR A 313 3.11 6.84 31.20
N LEU A 314 2.23 6.14 30.46
CA LEU A 314 1.16 6.75 29.67
C LEU A 314 0.13 7.46 30.55
N PHE A 315 -0.19 6.91 31.72
CA PHE A 315 -1.06 7.57 32.71
C PHE A 315 -0.47 8.90 33.21
N GLY A 316 0.86 8.94 33.38
CA GLY A 316 1.59 10.14 33.81
C GLY A 316 1.80 11.21 32.73
N LEU A 317 1.49 10.93 31.45
CA LEU A 317 1.67 11.89 30.36
C LEU A 317 0.67 13.04 30.45
N ARG A 318 1.12 14.17 30.97
CA ARG A 318 0.38 15.43 30.97
C ARG A 318 0.36 16.03 29.56
N GLY A 319 -0.79 16.52 29.09
CA GLY A 319 -0.93 17.22 27.81
C GLY A 319 -1.58 16.42 26.67
N TYR A 320 -1.95 15.16 26.92
CA TYR A 320 -3.03 14.53 26.19
C TYR A 320 -4.34 15.27 26.53
N GLY A 321 -5.06 15.79 25.54
CA GLY A 321 -6.40 16.36 25.77
C GLY A 321 -7.38 15.31 26.31
N GLU A 322 -7.07 14.02 26.10
CA GLU A 322 -7.82 12.84 26.54
C GLU A 322 -6.84 11.71 26.91
N ILE A 323 -7.12 10.98 28.00
CA ILE A 323 -6.28 9.87 28.46
C ILE A 323 -6.10 8.84 27.33
N PRO A 324 -4.86 8.41 26.99
CA PRO A 324 -4.60 7.47 25.90
C PRO A 324 -4.96 6.03 26.28
N TYR A 325 -6.22 5.77 26.64
CA TYR A 325 -6.67 4.50 27.20
C TYR A 325 -6.35 3.30 26.28
N ARG A 326 -6.49 3.46 24.96
CA ARG A 326 -6.12 2.42 23.98
C ARG A 326 -4.63 2.13 23.98
N GLY A 327 -3.81 3.17 24.09
CA GLY A 327 -2.36 3.03 24.24
C GLY A 327 -1.98 2.30 25.53
N MET A 328 -2.67 2.60 26.64
CA MET A 328 -2.47 1.90 27.91
C MET A 328 -2.87 0.41 27.81
N ILE A 329 -3.99 0.09 27.16
CA ILE A 329 -4.42 -1.30 26.93
C ILE A 329 -3.37 -2.05 26.10
N VAL A 330 -2.93 -1.49 24.98
CA VAL A 330 -1.91 -2.12 24.11
C VAL A 330 -0.58 -2.27 24.83
N ALA A 331 -0.11 -1.23 25.54
CA ALA A 331 1.11 -1.30 26.33
C ALA A 331 1.05 -2.44 27.35
N TYR A 332 -0.12 -2.69 27.97
CA TYR A 332 -0.30 -3.80 28.89
C TYR A 332 -0.38 -5.17 28.22
N GLU A 333 -1.03 -5.26 27.05
CA GLU A 333 -1.46 -6.54 26.45
C GLU A 333 -0.56 -7.07 25.34
N HIS A 334 0.33 -6.27 24.74
CA HIS A 334 1.04 -6.66 23.50
C HIS A 334 1.94 -7.91 23.61
N HIS A 335 2.34 -8.32 24.82
CA HIS A 335 3.05 -9.58 25.08
C HIS A 335 2.18 -10.69 25.68
N MET A 336 0.88 -10.44 25.84
CA MET A 336 -0.07 -11.49 26.15
C MET A 336 -0.34 -12.34 24.91
N LYS A 337 -0.56 -13.62 25.15
CA LYS A 337 -1.04 -14.57 24.14
C LYS A 337 -2.55 -14.67 24.23
N ASN A 338 -3.21 -15.13 23.17
CA ASN A 338 -4.67 -15.33 23.19
C ASN A 338 -5.14 -16.34 24.24
N ASP A 339 -4.29 -17.31 24.58
CA ASP A 339 -4.52 -18.27 25.67
C ASP A 339 -4.14 -17.72 27.06
N LEU A 340 -3.75 -16.44 27.14
CA LEU A 340 -3.29 -15.71 28.32
C LEU A 340 -2.02 -16.30 28.98
N THR A 341 -1.27 -17.18 28.30
CA THR A 341 -0.03 -17.76 28.84
C THR A 341 1.18 -16.84 28.71
N GLY A 342 1.06 -15.71 27.99
CA GLY A 342 2.06 -14.64 27.90
C GLY A 342 2.26 -13.85 29.20
N TYR A 343 2.76 -12.61 29.07
CA TYR A 343 2.96 -11.68 30.19
C TYR A 343 2.44 -10.26 29.88
N PRO A 344 2.04 -9.49 30.91
CA PRO A 344 1.88 -9.86 32.31
C PRO A 344 0.73 -10.87 32.52
N LYS A 345 0.74 -11.60 33.64
CA LYS A 345 -0.33 -12.56 33.94
C LYS A 345 -1.63 -11.82 34.27
N SER A 346 -2.73 -12.21 33.62
CA SER A 346 -4.05 -11.71 33.97
C SER A 346 -4.65 -12.52 35.11
N VAL A 347 -5.14 -11.82 36.14
CA VAL A 347 -5.81 -12.44 37.30
C VAL A 347 -7.28 -12.81 37.00
N ARG A 348 -7.82 -12.33 35.88
CA ARG A 348 -9.20 -12.56 35.43
C ARG A 348 -9.21 -13.02 33.98
N ALA A 349 -10.24 -13.78 33.61
CA ALA A 349 -10.53 -14.04 32.21
C ALA A 349 -10.70 -12.72 31.46
N ARG A 350 -10.09 -12.62 30.28
CA ARG A 350 -10.05 -11.42 29.46
C ARG A 350 -9.95 -11.82 28.00
N GLU A 351 -10.60 -11.05 27.15
CA GLU A 351 -10.33 -11.04 25.72
C GLU A 351 -9.37 -9.89 25.39
N LEU A 352 -8.33 -10.18 24.61
CA LEU A 352 -7.36 -9.16 24.19
C LEU A 352 -8.02 -8.21 23.21
N SER A 353 -7.71 -6.91 23.33
CA SER A 353 -8.13 -5.91 22.36
C SER A 353 -7.63 -6.26 20.96
N ILE A 354 -8.44 -6.02 19.93
CA ILE A 354 -8.02 -6.16 18.53
C ILE A 354 -6.78 -5.31 18.21
N PHE A 355 -6.61 -4.16 18.86
CA PHE A 355 -5.40 -3.34 18.71
C PHE A 355 -4.17 -4.07 19.27
N SER A 356 -4.31 -4.72 20.44
CA SER A 356 -3.24 -5.50 21.07
C SER A 356 -2.85 -6.70 20.20
N LYS A 357 -3.84 -7.39 19.60
CA LYS A 357 -3.60 -8.50 18.66
C LYS A 357 -2.85 -8.06 17.41
N ILE A 358 -3.22 -6.93 16.82
CA ILE A 358 -2.53 -6.33 15.66
C ILE A 358 -1.09 -5.98 16.04
N VAL A 359 -0.90 -5.27 17.16
CA VAL A 359 0.42 -4.81 17.61
C VAL A 359 1.32 -5.99 17.99
N ALA A 360 0.80 -7.03 18.62
CA ALA A 360 1.58 -8.23 18.95
C ALA A 360 2.14 -8.94 17.71
N VAL A 361 1.36 -9.00 16.63
CA VAL A 361 1.78 -9.57 15.34
C VAL A 361 2.85 -8.68 14.69
N ALA A 362 2.61 -7.37 14.62
CA ALA A 362 3.56 -6.41 14.05
C ALA A 362 4.89 -6.35 14.83
N ASP A 363 4.83 -6.30 16.17
CA ASP A 363 6.00 -6.35 17.06
C ASP A 363 6.77 -7.66 16.87
N GLY A 364 6.08 -8.80 16.92
CA GLY A 364 6.72 -10.11 16.74
C GLY A 364 7.47 -10.23 15.41
N PHE A 365 6.88 -9.74 14.32
CA PHE A 365 7.51 -9.76 13.00
C PHE A 365 8.73 -8.84 12.94
N ASP A 366 8.59 -7.56 13.30
CA ASP A 366 9.71 -6.60 13.24
C ASP A 366 10.84 -7.01 14.21
N ALA A 367 10.49 -7.54 15.38
CA ALA A 367 11.44 -8.04 16.37
C ALA A 367 12.30 -9.18 15.82
N ALA A 368 11.68 -10.16 15.17
CA ALA A 368 12.37 -11.34 14.66
C ALA A 368 13.19 -11.06 13.39
N THR A 369 12.76 -10.10 12.58
CA THR A 369 13.40 -9.72 11.31
C THR A 369 14.44 -8.61 11.44
N SER A 370 14.61 -8.07 12.65
CA SER A 370 15.58 -7.00 12.94
C SER A 370 16.78 -7.49 13.76
N ARG A 371 17.91 -6.80 13.61
CA ARG A 371 19.09 -7.02 14.44
C ARG A 371 18.90 -6.34 15.79
N ARG A 372 18.97 -7.10 16.89
CA ARG A 372 18.89 -6.61 18.27
C ARG A 372 20.19 -6.88 19.02
N VAL A 373 20.39 -6.19 20.14
CA VAL A 373 21.50 -6.47 21.07
C VAL A 373 21.54 -7.96 21.48
N TYR A 374 20.36 -8.55 21.68
CA TYR A 374 20.18 -9.97 22.05
C TYR A 374 19.97 -10.90 20.84
N GLN A 375 19.77 -10.35 19.64
CA GLN A 375 19.50 -11.11 18.41
C GLN A 375 20.41 -10.59 17.31
N THR A 376 21.62 -11.13 17.29
CA THR A 376 22.70 -10.67 16.40
C THR A 376 22.47 -11.09 14.94
N VAL A 377 21.72 -12.18 14.72
CA VAL A 377 21.35 -12.68 13.39
C VAL A 377 19.83 -12.57 13.21
N PRO A 378 19.35 -11.64 12.36
CA PRO A 378 17.95 -11.55 12.00
C PRO A 378 17.47 -12.84 11.32
N ILE A 379 16.22 -13.24 11.60
CA ILE A 379 15.57 -14.34 10.89
C ILE A 379 15.03 -13.79 9.56
N GLN A 380 15.06 -14.61 8.51
CA GLN A 380 14.53 -14.20 7.21
C GLN A 380 13.00 -13.98 7.30
N PRO A 381 12.45 -12.91 6.69
CA PRO A 381 11.03 -12.56 6.83
C PRO A 381 10.06 -13.69 6.50
N ASP A 382 10.32 -14.46 5.44
CA ASP A 382 9.52 -15.63 5.04
C ASP A 382 9.48 -16.72 6.13
N GLN A 383 10.61 -16.97 6.79
CA GLN A 383 10.70 -17.93 7.89
C GLN A 383 9.92 -17.45 9.12
N VAL A 384 9.99 -16.15 9.43
CA VAL A 384 9.20 -15.55 10.52
C VAL A 384 7.71 -15.71 10.24
N LEU A 385 7.25 -15.40 9.03
CA LEU A 385 5.83 -15.55 8.67
C LEU A 385 5.37 -17.01 8.75
N LYS A 386 6.19 -17.95 8.27
CA LYS A 386 5.91 -19.38 8.39
C LYS A 386 5.79 -19.79 9.85
N GLU A 387 6.72 -19.34 10.71
CA GLU A 387 6.67 -19.67 12.13
C GLU A 387 5.43 -19.06 12.81
N MET A 388 5.09 -17.81 12.50
CA MET A 388 3.88 -17.16 13.04
C MET A 388 2.59 -17.89 12.65
N TRP A 389 2.56 -18.50 11.46
CA TRP A 389 1.42 -19.28 10.97
C TRP A 389 1.35 -20.69 11.57
N GLU A 390 2.47 -21.42 11.61
CA GLU A 390 2.50 -22.84 11.94
C GLU A 390 2.67 -23.13 13.44
N ASN A 391 3.19 -22.18 14.22
CA ASN A 391 3.53 -22.41 15.63
C ASN A 391 2.44 -21.87 16.58
N PRO A 392 1.46 -22.69 17.02
CA PRO A 392 0.40 -22.24 17.92
C PRO A 392 0.95 -21.78 19.28
N ARG A 393 2.15 -22.22 19.68
CA ARG A 393 2.78 -21.80 20.95
C ARG A 393 3.14 -20.33 20.97
N ARG A 394 3.23 -19.67 19.81
CA ARG A 394 3.39 -18.21 19.72
C ARG A 394 2.15 -17.48 20.24
N GLY A 395 0.96 -18.08 20.11
CA GLY A 395 -0.28 -17.58 20.72
C GLY A 395 -0.89 -16.34 20.04
N TYR A 396 -0.52 -16.07 18.79
CA TYR A 396 -1.10 -15.01 17.97
C TYR A 396 -2.54 -15.32 17.53
N ASP A 397 -3.28 -14.29 17.12
CA ASP A 397 -4.59 -14.46 16.51
C ASP A 397 -4.44 -14.88 15.05
N SER A 398 -4.95 -16.06 14.71
CA SER A 398 -4.78 -16.66 13.38
C SER A 398 -5.35 -15.80 12.24
N VAL A 399 -6.44 -15.05 12.50
CA VAL A 399 -7.04 -14.15 11.50
C VAL A 399 -6.13 -12.96 11.27
N VAL A 400 -5.59 -12.39 12.35
CA VAL A 400 -4.64 -11.26 12.27
C VAL A 400 -3.34 -11.68 11.60
N VAL A 401 -2.79 -12.85 11.92
CA VAL A 401 -1.59 -13.39 11.26
C VAL A 401 -1.84 -13.58 9.76
N LYS A 402 -2.98 -14.17 9.38
CA LYS A 402 -3.34 -14.33 7.96
C LYS A 402 -3.45 -13.00 7.23
N ALA A 403 -4.11 -12.02 7.83
CA ALA A 403 -4.22 -10.67 7.28
C ALA A 403 -2.85 -10.00 7.16
N PHE A 404 -1.95 -10.22 8.13
CA PHE A 404 -0.58 -9.71 8.09
C PHE A 404 0.25 -10.35 6.98
N ILE A 405 0.18 -11.69 6.80
CA ILE A 405 0.85 -12.39 5.68
C ILE A 405 0.35 -11.83 4.33
N ASN A 406 -0.94 -11.58 4.19
CA ASN A 406 -1.50 -10.98 2.97
C ASN A 406 -1.06 -9.53 2.76
N LEU A 407 -0.73 -8.80 3.83
CA LEU A 407 -0.22 -7.44 3.76
C LEU A 407 1.25 -7.41 3.29
N VAL A 408 2.11 -8.22 3.91
CA VAL A 408 3.56 -8.20 3.61
C VAL A 408 3.94 -9.07 2.42
N GLY A 409 3.08 -10.01 2.03
CA GLY A 409 3.36 -11.04 1.03
C GLY A 409 4.10 -12.25 1.62
N ILE A 410 3.98 -13.41 0.96
CA ILE A 410 4.69 -14.63 1.37
C ILE A 410 6.21 -14.46 1.23
N TYR A 411 6.62 -13.62 0.26
CA TYR A 411 7.98 -13.14 0.12
C TYR A 411 7.99 -11.62 0.29
N PRO A 412 8.29 -11.10 1.49
CA PRO A 412 8.36 -9.67 1.74
C PRO A 412 9.44 -8.97 0.91
N VAL A 413 9.28 -7.67 0.72
CA VAL A 413 10.27 -6.82 0.03
C VAL A 413 11.67 -7.01 0.63
N GLY A 414 12.67 -7.14 -0.24
CA GLY A 414 14.06 -7.40 0.14
C GLY A 414 14.40 -8.88 0.36
N THR A 415 13.43 -9.80 0.31
CA THR A 415 13.70 -11.25 0.36
C THR A 415 14.55 -11.65 -0.84
N CYS A 416 15.67 -12.34 -0.60
CA CYS A 416 16.54 -12.83 -1.67
C CYS A 416 16.09 -14.23 -2.10
N VAL A 417 15.86 -14.39 -3.41
CA VAL A 417 15.31 -15.62 -4.00
C VAL A 417 16.18 -16.08 -5.16
N ILE A 418 16.22 -17.40 -5.35
CA ILE A 418 16.85 -18.06 -6.49
C ILE A 418 15.75 -18.58 -7.38
N LEU A 419 15.83 -18.25 -8.66
CA LEU A 419 14.88 -18.64 -9.68
C LEU A 419 15.28 -19.98 -10.34
N ASP A 420 14.33 -20.62 -11.00
CA ASP A 420 14.54 -21.84 -11.81
C ASP A 420 15.47 -21.63 -13.00
N THR A 421 15.60 -20.38 -13.45
CA THR A 421 16.61 -19.90 -14.42
C THR A 421 18.02 -19.81 -13.84
N HIS A 422 18.22 -20.11 -12.54
CA HIS A 422 19.47 -19.91 -11.78
C HIS A 422 19.86 -18.44 -11.55
N GLU A 423 19.00 -17.49 -11.93
CA GLU A 423 19.16 -16.08 -11.57
C GLU A 423 18.94 -15.87 -10.06
N VAL A 424 19.64 -14.88 -9.49
CA VAL A 424 19.39 -14.40 -8.13
C VAL A 424 18.63 -13.09 -8.20
N ALA A 425 17.55 -12.97 -7.44
CA ALA A 425 16.70 -11.80 -7.41
C ALA A 425 16.38 -11.35 -5.98
N LEU A 426 16.06 -10.07 -5.84
CA LEU A 426 15.50 -9.48 -4.62
C LEU A 426 14.03 -9.16 -4.85
N VAL A 427 13.15 -9.53 -3.93
CA VAL A 427 11.73 -9.19 -4.05
C VAL A 427 11.54 -7.68 -3.98
N HIS A 428 11.04 -7.10 -5.07
CA HIS A 428 10.85 -5.66 -5.21
C HIS A 428 9.50 -5.20 -4.66
N ALA A 429 8.43 -5.93 -4.97
CA ALA A 429 7.08 -5.67 -4.49
C ALA A 429 6.26 -6.96 -4.41
N ALA A 430 5.28 -6.99 -3.52
CA ALA A 430 4.28 -8.06 -3.49
C ALA A 430 3.36 -7.97 -4.73
N ASN A 431 2.76 -9.08 -5.14
CA ASN A 431 1.77 -9.05 -6.21
C ASN A 431 0.43 -8.48 -5.69
N ALA A 432 -0.17 -7.56 -6.43
CA ALA A 432 -1.46 -6.98 -6.08
C ALA A 432 -2.61 -8.01 -6.21
N ASP A 433 -2.48 -8.98 -7.12
CA ASP A 433 -3.42 -10.09 -7.23
C ASP A 433 -3.09 -11.17 -6.19
N VAL A 434 -4.03 -11.39 -5.28
CA VAL A 434 -3.95 -12.43 -4.23
C VAL A 434 -3.78 -13.83 -4.83
N SER A 435 -4.29 -14.08 -6.03
CA SER A 435 -4.11 -15.36 -6.74
C SER A 435 -2.64 -15.64 -7.10
N HIS A 436 -1.84 -14.58 -7.22
CA HIS A 436 -0.43 -14.58 -7.58
C HIS A 436 0.49 -14.23 -6.39
N VAL A 437 0.03 -14.43 -5.15
CA VAL A 437 0.81 -14.13 -3.93
C VAL A 437 2.17 -14.86 -3.84
N HIS A 438 2.34 -15.98 -4.55
CA HIS A 438 3.58 -16.74 -4.65
C HIS A 438 4.51 -16.27 -5.79
N ARG A 439 4.09 -15.24 -6.54
CA ARG A 439 4.76 -14.67 -7.73
C ARG A 439 4.90 -13.16 -7.58
N PRO A 440 5.78 -12.71 -6.68
CA PRO A 440 6.03 -11.28 -6.47
C PRO A 440 6.75 -10.66 -7.68
N ILE A 441 6.81 -9.34 -7.68
CA ILE A 441 7.68 -8.58 -8.59
C ILE A 441 9.08 -8.60 -7.99
N VAL A 442 10.09 -8.98 -8.77
CA VAL A 442 11.48 -9.14 -8.31
C VAL A 442 12.44 -8.32 -9.14
N ARG A 443 13.54 -7.87 -8.55
CA ARG A 443 14.67 -7.26 -9.22
C ARG A 443 15.78 -8.29 -9.34
N ILE A 444 16.14 -8.66 -10.57
CA ILE A 444 17.23 -9.59 -10.85
C ILE A 444 18.56 -8.88 -10.57
N VAL A 445 19.33 -9.41 -9.63
CA VAL A 445 20.57 -8.81 -9.12
C VAL A 445 21.81 -9.66 -9.44
N ALA A 446 21.63 -10.90 -9.87
CA ALA A 446 22.70 -11.69 -10.46
C ALA A 446 22.19 -12.58 -11.59
N ALA A 447 22.96 -12.66 -12.67
CA ALA A 447 22.73 -13.54 -13.81
C ALA A 447 23.03 -15.02 -13.44
N PRO A 448 22.62 -16.00 -14.27
CA PRO A 448 22.84 -17.43 -14.01
C PRO A 448 24.31 -17.84 -13.82
N ASP A 449 25.24 -17.08 -14.39
CA ASP A 449 26.69 -17.27 -14.26
C ASP A 449 27.28 -16.65 -12.97
N GLY A 450 26.43 -15.99 -12.16
CA GLY A 450 26.81 -15.31 -10.93
C GLY A 450 27.30 -13.87 -11.13
N ALA A 451 27.27 -13.33 -12.35
CA ALA A 451 27.61 -11.93 -12.59
C ALA A 451 26.59 -11.01 -11.91
N LEU A 452 27.06 -10.11 -11.04
CA LEU A 452 26.22 -9.13 -10.36
C LEU A 452 25.70 -8.09 -11.37
N LEU A 453 24.40 -7.81 -11.30
CA LEU A 453 23.70 -6.84 -12.13
C LEU A 453 23.28 -5.66 -11.25
N HIS A 454 23.75 -4.45 -11.57
CA HIS A 454 23.38 -3.22 -10.86
C HIS A 454 23.00 -2.13 -11.87
N PRO A 455 21.81 -1.49 -11.76
CA PRO A 455 20.79 -1.64 -10.71
C PRO A 455 19.89 -2.88 -10.86
N GLY A 456 20.22 -3.80 -11.78
CA GLY A 456 19.42 -5.00 -12.04
C GLY A 456 18.14 -4.72 -12.82
N THR A 457 17.41 -5.77 -13.18
CA THR A 457 16.18 -5.67 -14.00
C THR A 457 14.96 -6.07 -13.18
N VAL A 458 13.92 -5.24 -13.18
CA VAL A 458 12.64 -5.55 -12.51
C VAL A 458 11.80 -6.44 -13.42
N VAL A 459 11.26 -7.52 -12.86
CA VAL A 459 10.48 -8.54 -13.55
C VAL A 459 9.29 -8.95 -12.69
N ASP A 460 8.10 -9.01 -13.27
CA ASP A 460 6.92 -9.59 -12.65
C ASP A 460 6.90 -11.11 -12.86
N LEU A 461 6.99 -11.90 -11.77
CA LEU A 461 6.96 -13.37 -11.84
C LEU A 461 5.57 -13.95 -12.16
N ALA A 462 4.51 -13.12 -12.15
CA ALA A 462 3.18 -13.49 -12.59
C ALA A 462 2.98 -13.28 -14.10
N GLN A 463 3.88 -12.56 -14.77
CA GLN A 463 3.82 -12.39 -16.20
C GLN A 463 4.07 -13.74 -16.90
N ARG A 464 3.19 -14.10 -17.84
CA ARG A 464 3.30 -15.31 -18.66
C ARG A 464 3.97 -14.99 -20.00
N ASP A 465 4.68 -15.97 -20.55
CA ASP A 465 5.18 -15.91 -21.93
C ASP A 465 4.06 -16.17 -22.95
N ALA A 466 4.40 -16.09 -24.25
CA ALA A 466 3.49 -16.38 -25.36
C ALA A 466 2.91 -17.81 -25.34
N GLY A 467 3.60 -18.75 -24.69
CA GLY A 467 3.12 -20.12 -24.49
C GLY A 467 2.19 -20.28 -23.28
N GLY A 468 1.91 -19.21 -22.55
CA GLY A 468 1.15 -19.23 -21.31
C GLY A 468 1.91 -19.80 -20.11
N ASN A 469 3.21 -20.05 -20.23
CA ASN A 469 4.04 -20.54 -19.14
C ASN A 469 4.58 -19.36 -18.32
N PHE A 470 4.96 -19.64 -17.08
CA PHE A 470 5.68 -18.67 -16.28
C PHE A 470 7.19 -18.78 -16.61
N PRO A 471 7.83 -17.72 -17.13
CA PRO A 471 9.24 -17.79 -17.53
C PRO A 471 10.20 -18.04 -16.36
N ARG A 472 9.77 -17.66 -15.16
CA ARG A 472 10.55 -17.68 -13.93
C ARG A 472 9.69 -18.13 -12.77
N THR A 473 10.25 -18.96 -11.91
CA THR A 473 9.60 -19.41 -10.66
C THR A 473 10.62 -19.41 -9.53
N ILE A 474 10.20 -18.98 -8.34
CA ILE A 474 11.04 -19.04 -7.13
C ILE A 474 11.24 -20.50 -6.75
N VAL A 475 12.51 -20.94 -6.72
CA VAL A 475 12.90 -22.28 -6.29
C VAL A 475 13.21 -22.29 -4.79
N LYS A 476 13.92 -21.28 -4.31
CA LYS A 476 14.30 -21.16 -2.89
C LYS A 476 14.58 -19.73 -2.47
N VAL A 477 14.35 -19.46 -1.18
CA VAL A 477 14.84 -18.26 -0.49
C VAL A 477 16.29 -18.50 -0.05
N THR A 478 17.12 -17.46 -0.11
CA THR A 478 18.52 -17.52 0.31
C THR A 478 18.93 -16.27 1.11
N ASP A 479 20.05 -16.38 1.81
CA ASP A 479 20.69 -15.25 2.48
C ASP A 479 21.48 -14.41 1.46
N PRO A 480 21.17 -13.12 1.27
CA PRO A 480 21.89 -12.24 0.35
C PRO A 480 23.38 -12.07 0.71
N GLN A 481 23.75 -12.19 1.99
CA GLN A 481 25.16 -12.06 2.41
C GLN A 481 26.05 -13.15 1.82
N LYS A 482 25.50 -14.35 1.53
CA LYS A 482 26.23 -15.44 0.87
C LYS A 482 26.68 -15.09 -0.55
N TYR A 483 26.04 -14.09 -1.16
CA TYR A 483 26.31 -13.62 -2.51
C TYR A 483 26.96 -12.22 -2.53
N GLY A 484 27.38 -11.71 -1.36
CA GLY A 484 27.95 -10.37 -1.24
C GLY A 484 26.95 -9.24 -1.51
N LEU A 485 25.65 -9.54 -1.49
CA LEU A 485 24.59 -8.57 -1.79
C LEU A 485 24.23 -7.78 -0.51
N LYS A 486 24.30 -6.45 -0.59
CA LYS A 486 23.65 -5.57 0.37
C LYS A 486 22.30 -5.15 -0.18
N ILE A 487 21.22 -5.46 0.54
CA ILE A 487 19.85 -5.18 0.08
C ILE A 487 19.67 -3.67 -0.18
N SER A 488 20.19 -2.80 0.69
CA SER A 488 20.03 -1.34 0.59
C SER A 488 20.50 -0.77 -0.76
N ASP A 489 21.55 -1.33 -1.37
CA ASP A 489 22.11 -0.86 -2.64
C ASP A 489 21.11 -0.98 -3.81
N TYR A 490 20.07 -1.82 -3.70
CA TYR A 490 19.11 -2.10 -4.77
C TYR A 490 17.72 -1.46 -4.57
N PHE A 491 17.50 -0.79 -3.43
CA PHE A 491 16.21 -0.20 -3.07
C PHE A 491 16.28 1.31 -2.79
N VAL A 492 17.47 1.89 -2.68
CA VAL A 492 17.67 3.32 -2.37
C VAL A 492 17.73 4.16 -3.62
#